data_AF-A0A9P6CQP6-F1
#
_entry.id   AF-A0A9P6CQP6-F1
#
_cell.length_a   1.000
_cell.length_b   1.000
_cell.length_c   1.000
_cell.angle_alpha   90.00
_cell.angle_beta   90.00
_cell.angle_gamma   90.00
#
_symmetry.space_group_name_H-M   'P 1'
#
loop_
_entity.id
_entity.type
_entity.pdbx_description
1 polymer ?
#
loop_
_entity_poly.entity_id
_entity_poly.type
_entity_poly.pdbx_seq_one_letter_code
_entity_poly.pdbx_strand_id
1 'polypeptide(L)'
;MTSPLPANDIFSTNPYESHSSLTATEAEVLWEYAKLAQHVKLVTQKTRLLSEEPDQMLLARLRILEKKMGLVLTLFKASVWGVINEQPTAEPSHGYDENSSDTTIRR
;
A
#
# COMPACT_ATOMS: atom_id res chain seq x y z
N MET A 1 23.30 6.08 43.04
CA MET A 1 22.17 5.19 42.68
C MET A 1 21.16 6.05 41.95
N THR A 2 21.11 5.97 40.62
CA THR A 2 20.24 6.80 39.77
C THR A 2 18.95 6.04 39.54
N SER A 3 17.90 6.39 40.27
CA SER A 3 16.56 5.84 40.09
C SER A 3 16.01 6.24 38.70
N PRO A 4 15.34 5.35 37.96
CA PRO A 4 14.75 5.69 36.68
C PRO A 4 13.53 6.59 36.91
N LEU A 5 13.65 7.88 36.56
CA LEU A 5 12.55 8.84 36.62
C LEU A 5 11.50 8.49 35.54
N PRO A 6 10.20 8.57 35.86
CA PRO A 6 9.14 8.40 34.88
C PRO A 6 9.25 9.48 33.78
N ALA A 7 9.03 9.05 32.53
CA ALA A 7 9.19 9.80 31.29
C ALA A 7 8.54 11.21 31.21
N ASN A 8 7.63 11.53 32.13
CA ASN A 8 6.93 12.82 32.18
C ASN A 8 7.59 13.86 33.09
N ASP A 9 8.39 13.46 34.09
CA ASP A 9 9.00 14.42 35.04
C ASP A 9 10.14 15.23 34.41
N ILE A 10 10.76 14.71 33.35
CA ILE A 10 11.87 15.37 32.63
C ILE A 10 11.43 16.72 32.04
N PHE A 11 10.15 16.96 31.80
CA PHE A 11 9.68 18.26 31.27
C PHE A 11 9.37 19.28 32.37
N SER A 12 9.18 18.84 33.62
CA SER A 12 8.68 19.69 34.72
C SER A 12 9.77 20.05 35.72
N THR A 13 10.80 19.23 35.88
CA THR A 13 11.88 19.50 36.84
C THR A 13 13.20 19.04 36.25
N ASN A 14 14.25 19.86 36.42
CA ASN A 14 15.59 19.53 35.98
C ASN A 14 16.24 18.55 36.98
N PRO A 15 16.47 17.27 36.62
CA PRO A 15 17.08 16.30 37.53
C PRO A 15 18.60 16.50 37.70
N TYR A 16 19.22 17.34 36.88
CA TYR A 16 20.67 17.55 36.85
C TYR A 16 21.12 18.77 37.68
N GLU A 17 20.20 19.62 38.13
CA GLU A 17 20.49 20.85 38.91
C GLU A 17 21.16 20.58 40.26
N SER A 18 20.87 19.45 40.90
CA SER A 18 21.39 19.10 42.22
C SER A 18 22.72 18.34 42.19
N HIS A 19 23.36 18.21 41.03
CA HIS A 19 24.55 17.38 40.89
C HIS A 19 25.84 18.15 41.21
N SER A 20 26.56 17.73 42.26
CA SER A 20 27.75 18.44 42.77
C SER A 20 28.96 18.47 41.83
N SER A 21 28.94 17.71 40.74
CA SER A 21 30.02 17.64 39.75
C SER A 21 29.71 18.36 38.44
N LEU A 22 28.55 19.02 38.34
CA LEU A 22 28.14 19.73 37.13
C LEU A 22 28.12 21.23 37.43
N THR A 23 28.59 22.03 36.48
CA THR A 23 28.30 23.47 36.50
C THR A 23 26.84 23.72 36.10
N ALA A 24 26.28 24.84 36.52
CA ALA A 24 24.87 25.19 36.27
C ALA A 24 24.51 25.13 34.77
N THR A 25 25.41 25.61 33.91
CA THR A 25 25.23 25.57 32.45
C THR A 25 25.29 24.15 31.88
N GLU A 26 26.13 23.27 32.42
CA GLU A 26 26.21 21.88 31.98
C GLU A 26 24.93 21.10 32.35
N ALA A 27 24.40 21.34 33.56
CA ALA A 27 23.15 20.75 34.01
C ALA A 27 21.95 21.19 33.14
N GLU A 28 21.89 22.47 32.77
CA GLU A 28 20.86 23.00 31.87
C GLU A 28 20.95 22.41 30.47
N VAL A 29 22.15 22.36 29.89
CA VAL A 29 22.37 21.79 28.54
C VAL A 29 22.02 20.30 28.51
N LEU A 30 22.40 19.52 29.53
CA LEU A 30 22.02 18.11 29.64
C LEU A 30 20.51 17.92 29.76
N TRP A 31 19.83 18.83 30.46
CA TRP A 31 18.38 18.81 30.56
C TRP A 31 17.69 19.10 29.21
N GLU A 32 18.19 20.08 28.45
CA GLU A 32 17.69 20.35 27.11
C GLU A 32 17.92 19.17 26.16
N TYR A 33 19.08 18.51 26.23
CA TYR A 33 19.32 17.29 25.44
C TYR A 33 18.41 16.13 25.86
N ALA A 34 18.11 15.98 27.14
CA ALA A 34 17.16 14.98 27.61
C ALA A 34 15.75 15.24 27.08
N LYS A 35 15.29 16.50 27.09
CA LYS A 35 14.01 16.91 26.49
C LYS A 35 13.99 16.66 24.99
N LEU A 36 15.06 17.01 24.27
CA LEU A 36 15.19 16.76 22.83
C LEU A 36 15.14 15.26 22.51
N ALA A 37 15.89 14.43 23.23
CA ALA A 37 15.88 12.97 23.03
C ALA A 37 14.47 12.38 23.24
N GLN A 38 13.73 12.90 24.21
CA GLN A 38 12.35 12.50 24.46
C GLN A 38 11.41 12.94 23.34
N HIS A 39 11.55 14.17 22.83
CA HIS A 39 10.81 14.64 21.66
C HIS A 39 11.12 13.80 20.41
N VAL A 40 12.38 13.46 20.16
CA VAL A 40 12.78 12.61 19.03
C VAL A 40 12.11 11.24 19.14
N LYS A 41 12.13 10.62 20.32
CA LYS A 41 11.42 9.34 20.55
C LYS A 41 9.92 9.45 20.26
N LEU A 42 9.28 10.52 20.72
CA LEU A 42 7.86 10.76 20.49
C LEU A 42 7.57 10.96 18.99
N VAL A 43 8.39 11.73 18.28
CA VAL A 43 8.26 11.91 16.82
C VAL A 43 8.44 10.58 16.11
N THR A 44 9.47 9.79 16.43
CA THR A 44 9.66 8.47 15.81
C THR A 44 8.47 7.54 16.06
N GLN A 45 7.93 7.51 17.28
CA GLN A 45 6.75 6.72 17.61
C GLN A 45 5.52 7.18 16.81
N LYS A 46 5.28 8.50 16.74
CA LYS A 46 4.16 9.08 15.98
C LYS A 46 4.30 8.83 14.48
N THR A 47 5.50 8.98 13.92
CA THR A 47 5.79 8.68 12.52
C THR A 47 5.56 7.20 12.21
N ARG A 48 5.93 6.29 13.11
CA ARG A 48 5.67 4.86 12.94
C ARG A 48 4.17 4.56 12.92
N LEU A 49 3.41 5.11 13.88
CA LEU A 49 1.95 4.97 13.90
C LEU A 49 1.32 5.52 12.62
N LEU A 50 1.75 6.71 12.19
CA LEU A 50 1.28 7.33 10.96
C LEU A 50 1.73 6.58 9.70
N SER A 51 2.76 5.76 9.75
CA SER A 51 3.14 4.91 8.60
C SER A 51 2.33 3.62 8.56
N GLU A 52 1.95 3.05 9.71
CA GLU A 52 1.26 1.77 9.80
C GLU A 52 -0.27 1.91 9.67
N GLU A 53 -0.86 2.97 10.24
CA GLU A 53 -2.32 3.20 10.28
C GLU A 53 -2.97 3.51 8.92
N PRO A 54 -2.46 4.45 8.08
CA PRO A 54 -3.11 4.77 6.81
C PRO A 54 -3.01 3.63 5.81
N ASP A 55 -2.02 2.74 5.93
CA ASP A 55 -1.83 1.61 5.03
C ASP A 55 -2.98 0.61 5.15
N GLN A 56 -3.39 0.26 6.38
CA GLN A 56 -4.50 -0.66 6.59
C GLN A 56 -5.85 -0.11 6.10
N MET A 57 -6.12 1.17 6.37
CA MET A 57 -7.36 1.79 5.92
C MET A 57 -7.41 1.90 4.39
N LEU A 58 -6.29 2.28 3.75
CA LEU A 58 -6.21 2.42 2.31
C LEU A 58 -6.35 1.07 1.60
N LEU A 59 -5.65 0.03 2.09
CA LEU A 59 -5.77 -1.34 1.57
C LEU A 59 -7.20 -1.88 1.69
N ALA A 60 -7.89 -1.63 2.81
CA ALA A 60 -9.28 -2.03 2.98
C ALA A 60 -10.19 -1.36 1.93
N ARG A 61 -10.00 -0.05 1.68
CA ARG A 61 -10.76 0.69 0.66
C ARG A 61 -10.46 0.20 -0.75
N LEU A 62 -9.18 -0.05 -1.08
CA LEU A 62 -8.77 -0.60 -2.36
C LEU A 62 -9.38 -1.98 -2.61
N ARG A 63 -9.42 -2.86 -1.59
CA ARG A 63 -10.03 -4.18 -1.73
C ARG A 63 -11.54 -4.13 -2.00
N ILE A 64 -12.25 -3.17 -1.43
CA ILE A 64 -13.67 -2.93 -1.75
C ILE A 64 -13.82 -2.47 -3.20
N LEU A 65 -12.95 -1.57 -3.64
CA LEU A 65 -12.96 -1.07 -5.01
C LEU A 65 -12.64 -2.17 -6.02
N GLU A 66 -11.62 -3.00 -5.75
CA GLU A 66 -11.23 -4.16 -6.54
C GLU A 66 -12.41 -5.11 -6.73
N LYS A 67 -13.13 -5.46 -5.66
CA LYS A 67 -14.30 -6.35 -5.75
C LYS A 67 -15.40 -5.77 -6.63
N LYS A 68 -15.68 -4.47 -6.49
CA LYS A 68 -16.72 -3.79 -7.27
C LYS A 68 -16.34 -3.71 -8.75
N MET A 69 -15.12 -3.26 -9.05
CA MET A 69 -14.63 -3.15 -10.42
C MET A 69 -14.43 -4.52 -11.07
N GLY A 70 -13.96 -5.51 -10.32
CA GLY A 70 -13.83 -6.89 -10.78
C GLY A 70 -15.18 -7.51 -11.14
N LEU A 71 -16.22 -7.25 -10.35
CA LEU A 71 -17.58 -7.70 -10.68
C LEU A 71 -18.10 -7.02 -11.95
N VAL A 72 -17.93 -5.70 -12.08
CA VAL A 72 -18.30 -4.95 -13.29
C VAL A 72 -17.55 -5.49 -14.52
N LEU A 73 -16.23 -5.70 -14.41
CA LEU A 73 -15.41 -6.23 -15.49
C LEU A 73 -15.83 -7.65 -15.88
N THR A 74 -16.08 -8.53 -14.92
CA THR A 74 -16.54 -9.90 -15.19
C THR A 74 -17.90 -9.90 -15.88
N LEU A 75 -18.86 -9.11 -15.40
CA LEU A 75 -20.18 -8.99 -16.04
C LEU A 75 -20.08 -8.42 -17.45
N PHE A 76 -19.25 -7.39 -17.64
CA PHE A 76 -19.00 -6.80 -18.95
C PHE A 76 -18.34 -7.79 -19.91
N LYS A 77 -17.34 -8.55 -19.45
CA LYS A 77 -16.71 -9.60 -20.25
C LYS A 77 -17.72 -10.67 -20.64
N ALA A 78 -18.56 -11.12 -19.71
CA ALA A 78 -19.60 -12.10 -19.97
C ALA A 78 -20.64 -11.57 -20.98
N SER A 79 -21.05 -10.30 -20.87
CA SER A 79 -22.00 -9.70 -21.82
C SER A 79 -21.40 -9.61 -23.22
N VAL A 80 -20.14 -9.22 -23.35
CA VAL A 80 -19.44 -9.17 -24.64
C VAL A 80 -19.30 -10.57 -25.23
N TRP A 81 -18.90 -11.56 -24.42
CA TRP A 81 -18.77 -12.94 -24.88
C TRP A 81 -20.11 -13.54 -25.32
N GLY A 82 -21.20 -13.25 -24.60
CA GLY A 82 -22.55 -13.64 -24.99
C GLY A 82 -22.93 -13.11 -26.37
N VAL A 83 -22.74 -11.80 -26.60
CA VAL A 83 -23.05 -11.18 -27.91
C VAL A 83 -22.20 -11.73 -29.04
N ILE A 84 -20.90 -11.96 -28.82
CA ILE A 84 -20.00 -12.51 -29.85
C ILE A 84 -20.36 -13.96 -30.17
N ASN A 85 -20.67 -14.77 -29.16
CA ASN A 85 -21.03 -16.18 -29.36
C ASN A 85 -22.42 -16.38 -29.98
N GLU A 86 -23.34 -15.42 -29.79
CA GLU A 86 -24.65 -15.41 -30.42
C GLU A 86 -24.64 -14.86 -31.85
N GLN A 87 -23.50 -14.32 -32.34
CA GLN A 87 -23.37 -14.09 -33.77
C GLN A 87 -23.44 -15.46 -34.45
N PRO A 88 -24.38 -15.67 -35.39
CA PRO A 88 -24.36 -16.88 -36.20
C PRO A 88 -22.96 -16.94 -36.79
N THR A 89 -22.25 -18.04 -36.56
CA THR A 89 -21.10 -18.41 -37.38
C THR A 89 -21.55 -18.15 -38.80
N ALA A 90 -21.01 -17.10 -39.42
CA ALA A 90 -21.14 -16.91 -40.85
C ALA A 90 -20.42 -18.11 -41.42
N GLU A 91 -21.14 -19.22 -41.55
CA GLU A 91 -20.81 -20.37 -42.36
C GLU A 91 -20.29 -19.76 -43.67
N PRO A 92 -18.98 -19.85 -43.98
CA PRO A 92 -18.59 -19.62 -45.34
C PRO A 92 -19.25 -20.76 -46.09
N SER A 93 -20.32 -20.44 -46.81
CA SER A 93 -20.94 -21.32 -47.78
C SER A 93 -19.85 -21.72 -48.78
N HIS A 94 -19.15 -22.82 -48.50
CA HIS A 94 -18.31 -23.51 -49.46
C HIS A 94 -19.25 -24.20 -50.43
N GLY A 95 -19.76 -23.41 -51.38
CA GLY A 95 -20.10 -23.92 -52.70
C GLY A 95 -18.82 -24.45 -53.31
N TYR A 96 -18.59 -25.76 -53.19
CA TYR A 96 -17.63 -26.43 -54.03
C TYR A 96 -18.20 -26.41 -55.44
N ASP A 97 -17.75 -25.46 -56.24
CA ASP A 97 -17.94 -25.44 -57.69
C ASP A 97 -17.36 -26.74 -58.27
N GLU A 98 -18.24 -27.68 -58.56
CA GLU A 98 -18.00 -28.91 -59.29
C GLU A 98 -17.84 -28.60 -60.79
N ASN A 99 -16.89 -27.73 -61.17
CA ASN A 99 -16.60 -27.44 -62.57
C ASN A 99 -15.22 -26.83 -62.81
N SER A 100 -14.14 -27.56 -62.52
CA SER A 100 -12.81 -27.18 -63.01
C SER A 100 -12.02 -28.42 -63.45
N SER A 101 -12.30 -28.80 -64.70
CA SER A 101 -11.39 -29.44 -65.65
C SER A 101 -10.42 -30.50 -65.12
N ASP A 102 -10.84 -31.74 -65.31
CA ASP A 102 -9.98 -32.86 -65.70
C ASP A 102 -8.84 -32.41 -66.65
N THR A 103 -7.59 -32.54 -66.20
CA THR A 103 -6.43 -32.75 -67.07
C THR A 103 -5.32 -33.42 -66.27
N THR A 104 -5.49 -34.72 -66.06
CA THR A 104 -4.41 -35.60 -65.60
C THR A 104 -3.35 -35.71 -66.70
N ILE A 105 -2.19 -35.04 -66.55
CA ILE A 105 -1.00 -35.38 -67.35
C ILE A 105 -0.18 -36.41 -66.58
N ARG A 106 -0.30 -37.68 -67.01
CA ARG A 106 0.73 -38.69 -66.84
C ARG A 106 1.71 -38.59 -68.01
N ARG A 107 2.93 -38.12 -67.77
CA ARG A 107 4.15 -38.73 -68.32
C ARG A 107 5.39 -38.27 -67.59
#